data_AF-A0A9N8HU31-F1
#
_entry.id   AF-A0A9N8HU31-F1
#
_cell.length_a   1.000
_cell.length_b   1.000
_cell.length_c   1.000
_cell.angle_alpha   90.00
_cell.angle_beta   90.00
_cell.angle_gamma   90.00
#
_symmetry.space_group_name_H-M   'P 1'
#
loop_
_entity.id
_entity.type
_entity.pdbx_description
1 polymer ?
#
loop_
_entity_poly.entity_id
_entity_poly.type
_entity_poly.pdbx_seq_one_letter_code
_entity_poly.pdbx_strand_id
1 'polypeptide(L)'
;MQASEELARLAEDGDPAPLVQAYNASSHAGYVGIQNEGAPYFGGETLEFVVPHDLEYPYLTIAAMAVNSNDCFVALNGVKLEPKAILDGPGYDSGSEENNELCSSIPGPACDAVTGNVRSGNGEGFVHVHRGFFGVGDLSQPGYDWRNPMMRVEMNMM
;
A
#
# COMPACT_ATOMS: atom_id res chain seq x y z
N MET A 1 -4.02 14.29 5.66
CA MET A 1 -2.89 14.34 6.62
C MET A 1 -1.66 13.81 5.89
N GLN A 2 -0.46 14.23 6.27
CA GLN A 2 0.77 13.69 5.72
C GLN A 2 0.93 12.21 6.09
N ALA A 3 1.49 11.40 5.19
CA ALA A 3 1.95 10.06 5.51
C ALA A 3 3.06 10.13 6.58
N SER A 4 3.15 9.13 7.45
CA SER A 4 4.35 8.98 8.27
C SER A 4 5.51 8.51 7.38
N GLU A 5 6.75 8.70 7.82
CA GLU A 5 7.92 8.25 7.04
C GLU A 5 7.90 6.72 6.86
N GLU A 6 7.38 5.98 7.83
CA GLU A 6 7.25 4.53 7.74
C GLU A 6 6.20 4.09 6.71
N LEU A 7 5.10 4.85 6.56
CA LEU A 7 4.13 4.61 5.51
C LEU A 7 4.69 5.00 4.13
N ALA A 8 5.45 6.10 4.04
CA ALA A 8 6.13 6.50 2.81
C ALA A 8 7.12 5.42 2.35
N ARG A 9 7.89 4.82 3.26
CA ARG A 9 8.78 3.68 2.95
C ARG A 9 8.04 2.48 2.39
N LEU A 10 6.88 2.15 2.95
CA LEU A 10 6.05 1.10 2.40
C LEU A 10 5.54 1.46 1.00
N ALA A 11 5.10 2.71 0.80
CA ALA A 11 4.50 3.15 -0.46
C ALA A 11 5.53 3.29 -1.59
N GLU A 12 6.77 3.68 -1.28
CA GLU A 12 7.84 3.92 -2.27
C GLU A 12 8.67 2.68 -2.56
N ASP A 13 9.02 1.89 -1.54
CA ASP A 13 9.99 0.80 -1.66
C ASP A 13 9.34 -0.58 -1.54
N GLY A 14 8.09 -0.64 -1.10
CA GLY A 14 7.43 -1.89 -0.73
C GLY A 14 8.00 -2.53 0.54
N ASP A 15 8.77 -1.78 1.35
CA ASP A 15 9.34 -2.26 2.62
C ASP A 15 8.38 -2.01 3.79
N PRO A 16 7.73 -3.05 4.35
CA PRO A 16 6.82 -2.90 5.48
C PRO A 16 7.55 -2.81 6.83
N ALA A 17 8.85 -3.10 6.89
CA ALA A 17 9.55 -3.31 8.17
C ALA A 17 9.51 -2.09 9.10
N PRO A 18 9.75 -0.85 8.64
CA PRO A 18 9.64 0.34 9.50
C PRO A 18 8.22 0.52 10.06
N LEU A 19 7.20 0.30 9.24
CA LEU A 19 5.80 0.49 9.64
C LEU A 19 5.38 -0.55 10.69
N VAL A 20 5.80 -1.80 10.49
CA VAL A 20 5.61 -2.89 11.44
C VAL A 20 6.32 -2.62 12.76
N GLN A 21 7.54 -2.07 12.72
CA GLN A 21 8.24 -1.68 13.94
C GLN A 21 7.49 -0.59 14.70
N ALA A 22 6.98 0.43 14.00
CA ALA A 22 6.21 1.51 14.62
C ALA A 22 4.92 1.01 15.28
N TYR A 23 4.19 0.09 14.63
CA TYR A 23 2.98 -0.50 15.22
C TYR A 23 3.30 -1.45 16.39
N ASN A 24 4.37 -2.25 16.32
CA ASN A 24 4.78 -3.09 17.45
C ASN A 24 5.19 -2.30 18.69
N ALA A 25 5.68 -1.07 18.51
CA ALA A 25 6.01 -0.16 19.61
C ALA A 25 4.78 0.56 20.20
N SER A 26 3.62 0.47 19.54
CA SER A 26 2.38 1.14 19.97
C SER A 26 1.56 0.25 20.89
N SER A 27 1.09 0.81 22.02
CA SER A 27 0.13 0.15 22.90
C SER A 27 -1.28 0.04 22.33
N HIS A 28 -1.51 0.56 21.11
CA HIS A 28 -2.83 0.55 20.45
C HIS A 28 -2.99 -0.60 19.44
N ALA A 29 -1.97 -1.46 19.29
CA ALA A 29 -2.01 -2.62 18.39
C ALA A 29 -1.81 -3.92 19.18
N GLY A 30 -2.82 -4.79 19.19
CA GLY A 30 -2.75 -6.10 19.84
C GLY A 30 -2.06 -7.17 19.00
N TYR A 31 -2.05 -7.01 17.67
CA TYR A 31 -1.40 -7.90 16.72
C TYR A 31 -0.84 -7.09 15.55
N VAL A 32 0.39 -7.40 15.14
CA VAL A 32 1.06 -6.81 13.98
C VAL A 32 1.75 -7.94 13.22
N GLY A 33 1.56 -7.99 11.90
CA GLY A 33 2.13 -9.04 11.07
C GLY A 33 2.47 -8.55 9.66
N ILE A 34 3.37 -9.27 9.00
CA ILE A 34 3.71 -9.09 7.58
C ILE A 34 3.16 -10.30 6.84
N GLN A 35 2.45 -10.04 5.73
CA GLN A 35 1.92 -11.07 4.85
C GLN A 35 2.45 -10.80 3.43
N ASN A 36 3.60 -11.38 3.10
CA ASN A 36 4.31 -11.13 1.84
C ASN A 36 4.79 -12.42 1.13
N GLU A 37 4.36 -13.59 1.59
CA GLU A 37 4.71 -14.86 0.95
C GLU A 37 4.08 -14.96 -0.44
N GLY A 38 4.92 -14.93 -1.48
CA GLY A 38 4.48 -14.94 -2.87
C GLY A 38 4.19 -13.56 -3.47
N ALA A 39 4.49 -12.46 -2.77
CA ALA A 39 4.44 -11.13 -3.35
C ALA A 39 5.46 -10.96 -4.51
N PRO A 40 5.19 -10.09 -5.51
CA PRO A 40 3.98 -9.28 -5.66
C PRO A 40 2.78 -10.10 -6.14
N TYR A 41 1.58 -9.68 -5.72
CA TYR A 41 0.31 -10.26 -6.19
C TYR A 41 -0.24 -9.46 -7.37
N PHE A 42 -0.87 -10.15 -8.31
CA PHE A 42 -1.47 -9.57 -9.50
C PHE A 42 -3.00 -9.54 -9.39
N GLY A 43 -3.64 -8.70 -10.22
CA GLY A 43 -5.10 -8.54 -10.20
C GLY A 43 -5.84 -9.88 -10.36
N GLY A 44 -6.66 -10.21 -9.37
CA GLY A 44 -7.44 -11.45 -9.31
C GLY A 44 -6.84 -12.54 -8.41
N GLU A 45 -5.63 -12.36 -7.90
CA GLU A 45 -5.05 -13.22 -6.86
C GLU A 45 -5.57 -12.82 -5.47
N THR A 46 -5.71 -13.82 -4.60
CA THR A 46 -6.19 -13.64 -3.22
C THR A 46 -5.14 -14.16 -2.24
N LEU A 47 -4.84 -13.34 -1.24
CA LEU A 47 -4.07 -13.74 -0.07
C LEU A 47 -5.01 -13.94 1.11
N GLU A 48 -4.96 -15.12 1.73
CA GLU A 48 -5.71 -15.42 2.94
C GLU A 48 -4.75 -15.45 4.14
N PHE A 49 -5.14 -14.78 5.22
CA PHE A 49 -4.41 -14.79 6.49
C PHE A 49 -5.38 -14.68 7.66
N VAL A 50 -4.90 -15.12 8.83
CA VAL A 50 -5.70 -15.12 10.07
C VAL A 50 -5.19 -14.02 10.98
N VAL A 51 -6.12 -13.22 11.50
CA VAL A 51 -5.83 -12.25 12.56
C VAL A 51 -6.59 -12.63 13.84
N PRO A 52 -5.99 -12.44 15.03
CA PRO A 52 -6.71 -12.59 16.29
C PRO A 52 -7.86 -11.58 16.37
N HIS A 53 -9.04 -12.04 16.79
CA HIS A 53 -10.16 -11.16 17.13
C HIS A 53 -10.17 -10.93 18.65
N ASP A 54 -9.88 -9.69 19.06
CA ASP A 54 -9.83 -9.27 20.46
C ASP A 54 -10.84 -8.14 20.69
N LEU A 55 -11.56 -8.17 21.82
CA LEU A 55 -12.48 -7.10 22.21
C LEU A 55 -11.74 -5.80 22.59
N GLU A 56 -10.50 -5.90 23.04
CA GLU A 56 -9.62 -4.75 23.31
C GLU A 56 -9.09 -4.12 22.01
N TYR A 57 -8.87 -4.94 20.97
CA TYR A 57 -8.38 -4.52 19.66
C TYR A 57 -9.34 -4.95 18.52
N PRO A 58 -10.56 -4.37 18.43
CA PRO A 58 -11.60 -4.83 17.52
C PRO A 58 -11.47 -4.26 16.09
N TYR A 59 -10.36 -3.60 15.77
CA TYR A 59 -10.15 -2.90 14.50
C TYR A 59 -8.95 -3.47 13.75
N LEU A 60 -9.03 -3.45 12.43
CA LEU A 60 -8.02 -3.90 11.49
C LEU A 60 -7.52 -2.72 10.64
N THR A 61 -6.20 -2.65 10.51
CA THR A 61 -5.52 -1.82 9.51
C THR A 61 -4.69 -2.73 8.61
N ILE A 62 -4.80 -2.54 7.30
CA ILE A 62 -3.98 -3.21 6.28
C ILE A 62 -3.38 -2.11 5.42
N ALA A 63 -2.11 -2.26 5.02
CA ALA A 63 -1.47 -1.42 4.03
C ALA A 63 -0.53 -2.27 3.16
N ALA A 64 -0.47 -1.99 1.86
CA ALA A 64 0.45 -2.63 0.93
C ALA A 64 0.79 -1.69 -0.23
N MET A 65 2.02 -1.77 -0.75
CA MET A 65 2.42 -1.04 -1.95
C MET A 65 1.65 -1.53 -3.18
N ALA A 66 1.22 -0.61 -4.03
CA ALA A 66 0.87 -0.91 -5.41
C ALA A 66 2.14 -0.79 -6.27
N VAL A 67 2.87 -1.90 -6.42
CA VAL A 67 4.16 -1.97 -7.15
C VAL A 67 4.05 -1.44 -8.58
N ASN A 68 5.16 -0.95 -9.15
CA ASN A 68 5.23 -0.19 -10.40
C ASN A 68 4.55 1.19 -10.30
N SER A 69 4.67 1.83 -9.14
CA SER A 69 4.28 3.22 -8.91
C SER A 69 5.36 3.94 -8.12
N ASN A 70 5.25 5.27 -8.10
CA ASN A 70 6.09 6.14 -7.28
C ASN A 70 5.82 5.89 -5.79
N ASP A 71 4.64 6.28 -5.30
CA ASP A 71 4.23 6.07 -3.91
C ASP A 71 2.75 5.67 -3.76
N CYS A 72 2.25 4.85 -4.69
CA CYS A 72 0.90 4.33 -4.60
C CYS A 72 0.84 3.16 -3.61
N PHE A 73 -0.16 3.17 -2.73
CA PHE A 73 -0.45 2.09 -1.81
C PHE A 73 -1.96 1.85 -1.69
N VAL A 74 -2.35 0.67 -1.25
CA VAL A 74 -3.73 0.35 -0.87
C VAL A 74 -3.82 0.20 0.64
N ALA A 75 -4.94 0.60 1.23
CA ALA A 75 -5.13 0.45 2.68
C ALA A 75 -6.58 0.33 3.12
N LEU A 76 -6.78 -0.38 4.24
CA LEU A 76 -7.91 -0.25 5.14
C LEU A 76 -7.38 0.34 6.44
N ASN A 77 -8.03 1.35 6.99
CA ASN A 77 -7.53 2.04 8.17
C ASN A 77 -8.56 2.01 9.31
N GLY A 78 -8.28 1.22 10.35
CA GLY A 78 -9.12 1.14 11.54
C GLY A 78 -10.54 0.65 11.26
N VAL A 79 -10.71 -0.32 10.35
CA VAL A 79 -12.03 -0.90 10.06
C VAL A 79 -12.38 -1.94 11.10
N LYS A 80 -13.64 -2.00 11.53
CA LYS A 80 -14.03 -2.98 12.56
C LYS A 80 -13.96 -4.40 12.00
N LEU A 81 -13.40 -5.34 12.76
CA LEU A 81 -13.42 -6.76 12.44
C LEU A 81 -14.85 -7.28 12.60
N GLU A 82 -15.54 -7.44 11.48
CA GLU A 82 -16.94 -7.87 11.44
C GLU A 82 -17.09 -9.09 10.51
N PRO A 83 -17.66 -10.21 10.99
CA PRO A 83 -17.92 -11.37 10.15
C PRO A 83 -18.77 -11.02 8.92
N LYS A 84 -18.38 -11.56 7.76
CA LYS A 84 -19.04 -11.35 6.46
C LYS A 84 -18.95 -9.92 5.93
N ALA A 85 -18.08 -9.08 6.50
CA ALA A 85 -17.79 -7.78 5.91
C ALA A 85 -17.06 -7.96 4.56
N ILE A 86 -17.48 -7.19 3.56
CA ILE A 86 -16.82 -7.07 2.27
C ILE A 86 -16.52 -5.58 2.10
N LEU A 87 -15.23 -5.25 2.01
CA LEU A 87 -14.75 -3.86 1.95
C LEU A 87 -13.91 -3.68 0.69
N ASP A 88 -14.22 -2.63 -0.06
CA ASP A 88 -13.44 -2.20 -1.22
C ASP A 88 -12.66 -0.93 -0.87
N GLY A 89 -11.39 -0.89 -1.28
CA GLY A 89 -10.48 0.24 -1.05
C GLY A 89 -9.93 0.79 -2.37
N PRO A 90 -9.77 2.12 -2.50
CA PRO A 90 -9.06 2.69 -3.62
C PRO A 90 -7.53 2.55 -3.44
N GLY A 91 -6.79 2.86 -4.51
CA GLY A 91 -5.39 3.25 -4.38
C GLY A 91 -5.24 4.64 -3.81
N TYR A 92 -4.26 4.81 -2.94
CA TYR A 92 -3.87 6.06 -2.32
C TYR A 92 -2.47 6.44 -2.80
N ASP A 93 -2.29 7.73 -2.99
CA ASP A 93 -1.01 8.40 -3.15
C ASP A 93 -0.59 8.87 -1.76
N SER A 94 0.64 8.56 -1.35
CA SER A 94 1.11 8.90 -0.01
C SER A 94 1.48 10.38 0.12
N GLY A 95 1.73 11.04 -1.02
CA GLY A 95 2.18 12.40 -1.17
C GLY A 95 3.61 12.59 -0.67
N SER A 96 4.43 11.53 -0.63
CA SER A 96 5.80 11.58 -0.11
C SER A 96 6.80 11.89 -1.21
N GLU A 97 6.52 11.55 -2.46
CA GLU A 97 7.38 11.84 -3.60
C GLU A 97 6.64 12.36 -4.83
N GLU A 98 7.41 12.92 -5.77
CA GLU A 98 6.88 13.39 -7.04
C GLU A 98 6.41 12.22 -7.91
N ASN A 99 5.17 12.31 -8.38
CA ASN A 99 4.57 11.45 -9.40
C ASN A 99 5.21 11.65 -10.79
N ASN A 100 6.50 11.40 -10.90
CA ASN A 100 7.31 11.63 -12.10
C ASN A 100 7.21 10.49 -13.11
N GLU A 101 6.73 9.32 -12.68
CA GLU A 101 6.60 8.09 -13.48
C GLU A 101 7.91 7.62 -14.11
N LEU A 102 9.05 8.06 -13.56
CA LEU A 102 10.39 7.70 -14.03
C LEU A 102 10.82 6.39 -13.38
N CYS A 103 11.42 5.51 -14.18
CA CYS A 103 11.91 4.25 -13.66
C CYS A 103 13.05 4.41 -12.64
N SER A 104 13.68 5.59 -12.55
CA SER A 104 14.61 5.93 -11.47
C SER A 104 13.98 5.96 -10.08
N SER A 105 12.65 6.10 -9.99
CA SER A 105 11.89 6.32 -8.75
C SER A 105 10.71 5.36 -8.62
N ILE A 106 10.69 4.27 -9.39
CA ILE A 106 9.63 3.26 -9.35
C ILE A 106 10.27 1.88 -9.17
N PRO A 107 9.87 1.09 -8.15
CA PRO A 107 10.32 -0.28 -8.04
C PRO A 107 9.39 -1.23 -8.81
N GLY A 108 9.88 -2.45 -9.02
CA GLY A 108 9.10 -3.54 -9.58
C GLY A 108 9.40 -3.83 -11.04
N PRO A 109 8.77 -4.89 -11.58
CA PRO A 109 9.19 -5.49 -12.85
C PRO A 109 8.95 -4.60 -14.08
N ALA A 110 8.17 -3.53 -13.97
CA ALA A 110 7.99 -2.58 -15.07
C ALA A 110 9.27 -1.77 -15.34
N CYS A 111 10.14 -1.63 -14.34
CA CYS A 111 11.38 -0.88 -14.41
C CYS A 111 12.58 -1.79 -14.16
N ASP A 112 13.73 -1.46 -14.76
CA ASP A 112 14.95 -2.23 -14.57
C ASP A 112 15.45 -2.06 -13.13
N ALA A 113 15.78 -3.16 -12.43
CA ALA A 113 16.27 -3.12 -11.06
C ALA A 113 17.56 -2.27 -10.89
N VAL A 114 18.32 -2.03 -11.97
CA VAL A 114 19.53 -1.19 -11.96
C VAL A 114 19.23 0.29 -11.69
N THR A 115 17.98 0.74 -11.87
CA THR A 115 17.60 2.15 -11.67
C THR A 115 17.62 2.59 -10.21
N GLY A 116 17.48 1.64 -9.28
CA GLY A 116 17.75 1.84 -7.85
C GLY A 116 16.64 2.47 -7.01
N ASN A 117 15.46 2.75 -7.58
CA ASN A 117 14.28 3.28 -6.87
C ASN A 117 14.59 4.43 -5.88
N VAL A 118 15.05 5.56 -6.40
CA VAL A 118 15.43 6.71 -5.59
C VAL A 118 14.27 7.68 -5.50
N ARG A 119 13.88 8.03 -4.26
CA ARG A 119 12.84 9.03 -3.96
C ARG A 119 13.03 10.31 -4.78
N SER A 120 11.99 10.75 -5.49
CA SER A 120 12.03 12.01 -6.25
C SER A 120 11.39 13.17 -5.49
N GLY A 121 12.19 14.20 -5.20
CA GLY A 121 11.66 15.47 -4.68
C GLY A 121 10.81 15.33 -3.43
N ASN A 122 9.78 16.18 -3.33
CA ASN A 122 8.71 16.07 -2.33
C ASN A 122 7.37 15.92 -3.07
N GLY A 123 6.52 15.01 -2.61
CA GLY A 123 5.15 14.88 -3.11
C GLY A 123 4.20 15.95 -2.59
N GLU A 124 2.90 15.68 -2.74
CA GLU A 124 1.80 16.56 -2.37
C GLU A 124 1.76 16.92 -0.87
N GLY A 125 2.44 16.15 -0.01
CA GLY A 125 2.51 16.37 1.43
C GLY A 125 1.28 15.91 2.20
N PHE A 126 0.35 15.20 1.54
CA PHE A 126 -0.79 14.58 2.18
C PHE A 126 -1.30 13.37 1.41
N VAL A 127 -1.78 12.37 2.15
CA VAL A 127 -2.43 11.19 1.58
C VAL A 127 -3.73 11.57 0.89
N HIS A 128 -3.91 11.14 -0.36
CA HIS A 128 -5.16 11.27 -1.10
C HIS A 128 -5.41 10.08 -2.01
N VAL A 129 -6.60 10.00 -2.63
CA VAL A 129 -6.87 8.95 -3.64
C VAL A 129 -5.95 9.19 -4.83
N HIS A 130 -5.21 8.16 -5.25
CA HIS A 130 -4.28 8.26 -6.37
C HIS A 130 -5.05 8.56 -7.66
N ARG A 131 -4.50 9.43 -8.50
CA ARG A 131 -5.18 9.92 -9.72
C ARG A 131 -4.96 9.04 -10.95
N GLY A 132 -4.41 7.84 -10.75
CA GLY A 132 -3.86 7.01 -11.83
C GLY A 132 -2.59 7.60 -12.46
N PHE A 133 -2.07 6.91 -13.48
CA PHE A 133 -0.95 7.36 -14.30
C PHE A 133 -1.40 8.38 -15.35
N PHE A 134 -0.54 9.34 -15.64
CA PHE A 134 -0.69 10.36 -16.68
C PHE A 134 0.21 10.10 -17.89
N GLY A 135 1.19 9.19 -17.80
CA GLY A 135 2.13 8.87 -18.89
C GLY A 135 3.15 9.97 -19.11
N VAL A 136 3.62 10.61 -18.03
CA VAL A 136 4.56 11.75 -18.07
C VAL A 136 6.03 11.32 -17.99
N GLY A 137 6.29 10.08 -17.60
CA GLY A 137 7.64 9.51 -17.44
C GLY A 137 7.92 8.32 -18.37
N ASP A 138 8.61 7.32 -17.82
CA ASP A 138 9.04 6.13 -18.57
C ASP A 138 7.91 5.09 -18.71
N LEU A 139 6.96 5.07 -17.77
CA LEU A 139 5.79 4.21 -17.85
C LEU A 139 4.64 4.95 -18.57
N SER A 140 4.15 4.36 -19.65
CA SER A 140 3.04 4.94 -20.42
C SER A 140 1.70 4.74 -19.70
N GLN A 141 0.80 5.72 -19.78
CA GLN A 141 -0.55 5.61 -19.20
C GLN A 141 -1.31 4.32 -19.59
N PRO A 142 -1.32 3.86 -20.85
CA PRO A 142 -1.97 2.60 -21.21
C PRO A 142 -1.34 1.41 -20.48
N GLY A 143 -2.14 0.71 -19.68
CA GLY A 143 -1.71 -0.45 -18.89
C GLY A 143 -1.43 -0.17 -17.42
N TYR A 144 -1.22 1.10 -17.05
CA TYR A 144 -0.99 1.55 -15.67
C TYR A 144 -2.05 2.56 -15.16
N ASP A 145 -3.02 2.96 -16.00
CA ASP A 145 -4.21 3.71 -15.56
C ASP A 145 -5.28 2.77 -14.97
N TRP A 146 -4.98 2.17 -13.81
CA TRP A 146 -5.94 1.37 -13.07
C TRP A 146 -7.11 2.21 -12.55
N ARG A 147 -8.28 1.57 -12.41
CA ARG A 147 -9.48 2.17 -11.85
C ARG A 147 -9.82 1.50 -10.53
N ASN A 148 -10.25 2.31 -9.57
CA ASN A 148 -10.72 1.81 -8.29
C ASN A 148 -11.93 0.88 -8.45
N PRO A 149 -12.12 -0.10 -7.55
CA PRO A 149 -11.27 -0.39 -6.39
C PRO A 149 -9.97 -1.14 -6.74
N MET A 150 -8.92 -0.96 -5.93
CA MET A 150 -7.64 -1.66 -6.07
C MET A 150 -7.42 -2.75 -5.01
N MET A 151 -8.26 -2.77 -3.98
CA MET A 151 -8.23 -3.80 -2.95
C MET A 151 -9.66 -4.20 -2.59
N ARG A 152 -9.88 -5.49 -2.40
CA ARG A 152 -11.08 -6.06 -1.80
C ARG A 152 -10.66 -6.95 -0.62
N VAL A 153 -11.29 -6.76 0.53
CA VAL A 153 -11.10 -7.59 1.72
C VAL A 153 -12.43 -8.22 2.09
N GLU A 154 -12.42 -9.54 2.24
CA GLU A 154 -13.55 -10.32 2.72
C GLU A 154 -13.20 -10.93 4.08
N MET A 155 -14.02 -10.66 5.09
CA MET A 155 -13.78 -11.12 6.46
C MET A 155 -14.65 -12.33 6.77
N ASN A 156 -14.03 -13.44 7.11
CA ASN A 156 -14.72 -14.68 7.50
C ASN A 156 -14.30 -15.08 8.91
N MET A 157 -15.23 -15.68 9.67
CA MET A 157 -14.87 -16.38 10.90
C MET A 157 -14.29 -17.74 10.54
N MET A 158 -13.19 -18.10 11.20
CA MET A 158 -12.62 -19.45 11.17
C MET A 158 -13.26 -20.33 12.23
#